data_AF-A0A8J6M608-F1
#
_entry.id   AF-A0A8J6M608-F1
#
_cell.length_a   1.000
_cell.length_b   1.000
_cell.length_c   1.000
_cell.angle_alpha   90.00
_cell.angle_beta   90.00
_cell.angle_gamma   90.00
#
_symmetry.space_group_name_H-M   'P 1'
#
loop_
_entity.id
_entity.type
_entity.pdbx_description
1 polymer ?
#
loop_
_entity_poly.entity_id
_entity_poly.type
_entity_poly.pdbx_seq_one_letter_code
_entity_poly.pdbx_strand_id
1 'polypeptide(L)'
;MKKSSLLLITFSAFVAHAQDRVLYSSQLNEKAVSASLSQDAYYQGAFISSSKPVTFYPSGQLASGLLKENFSQNGFQFKQATAISFFENGQVKAGTLAKELNKNHLKYMQDSYVLFWSNGQIRNATLLANSRPGNHNLVLPVDMEVQFNADGQLSSASPFKNINYSLFNYLLKGQSQFVYDNASNQYFLYKGILAEARIIASIITENEKALAIIAPRNSSFSLYQPSSVYIGAQQPYDSYFMGDSFRLNGRNYGRNSLLYVRHMLLKKIQPGEDISLPGKQLKAGDIVSLDPHGNPLP
;
A
#
# COMPACT_ATOMS: atom_id res chain seq x y z
N MET A 1 -5.10 48.37 -4.44
CA MET A 1 -3.70 48.27 -4.95
C MET A 1 -2.95 47.28 -4.08
N LYS A 2 -2.61 46.09 -4.60
CA LYS A 2 -1.77 45.12 -3.87
C LYS A 2 -0.34 45.66 -3.82
N LYS A 3 0.18 45.97 -2.63
CA LYS A 3 1.58 46.29 -2.41
C LYS A 3 2.40 45.02 -2.72
N SER A 4 3.20 45.04 -3.77
CA SER A 4 4.21 44.02 -4.01
C SER A 4 5.35 44.22 -3.01
N SER A 5 5.38 43.40 -1.96
CA SER A 5 6.46 43.41 -0.98
C SER A 5 7.70 42.76 -1.59
N LEU A 6 8.78 43.52 -1.70
CA LEU A 6 10.10 43.01 -2.10
C LEU A 6 10.59 42.03 -1.02
N LEU A 7 10.76 40.76 -1.38
CA LEU A 7 11.24 39.72 -0.47
C LEU A 7 12.77 39.80 -0.38
N LEU A 8 13.29 40.25 0.76
CA LEU A 8 14.73 40.18 1.06
C LEU A 8 15.03 38.77 1.61
N ILE A 9 15.58 37.89 0.77
CA ILE A 9 16.07 36.57 1.19
C ILE A 9 17.50 36.75 1.66
N THR A 10 17.72 36.81 2.98
CA THR A 10 19.05 36.72 3.56
C THR A 10 19.51 35.26 3.54
N PHE A 11 20.34 34.91 2.56
CA PHE A 11 21.11 33.67 2.58
C PHE A 11 22.26 33.83 3.57
N SER A 12 22.22 33.11 4.69
CA SER A 12 23.39 32.96 5.56
C SER A 12 24.39 32.01 4.90
N ALA A 13 25.08 32.49 3.88
CA ALA A 13 26.26 31.86 3.32
C ALA A 13 27.38 32.91 3.30
N PHE A 14 28.50 32.55 3.91
CA PHE A 14 29.71 33.34 3.99
C PHE A 14 30.33 33.48 2.58
N VAL A 15 29.99 34.51 1.80
CA VAL A 15 30.78 34.99 0.65
C VAL A 15 30.57 36.50 0.45
N ALA A 16 31.67 37.21 0.26
CA ALA A 16 31.77 38.65 0.08
C ALA A 16 31.15 39.19 -1.24
N HIS A 17 30.90 40.50 -1.24
CA HIS A 17 30.36 41.34 -2.31
C HIS A 17 30.88 41.05 -3.74
N ALA A 18 29.97 40.93 -4.72
CA ALA A 18 29.74 41.90 -5.81
C ALA A 18 29.00 41.26 -7.03
N GLN A 19 27.87 41.88 -7.39
CA GLN A 19 27.15 41.91 -8.69
C GLN A 19 26.95 40.62 -9.52
N ASP A 20 25.68 40.19 -9.55
CA ASP A 20 24.92 39.65 -10.68
C ASP A 20 25.67 38.81 -11.73
N ARG A 21 25.84 37.53 -11.41
CA ARG A 21 25.70 36.38 -12.32
C ARG A 21 25.86 35.12 -11.48
N VAL A 22 24.79 34.35 -11.33
CA VAL A 22 24.85 33.00 -10.75
C VAL A 22 25.62 32.12 -11.74
N LEU A 23 26.87 31.79 -11.43
CA LEU A 23 27.67 30.84 -12.19
C LEU A 23 27.21 29.42 -11.83
N TYR A 24 26.49 28.79 -12.76
CA TYR A 24 26.14 27.38 -12.68
C TYR A 24 27.37 26.53 -12.97
N SER A 25 27.90 25.84 -11.95
CA SER A 25 28.86 24.76 -12.15
C SER A 25 28.10 23.44 -12.38
N SER A 26 28.39 22.79 -13.50
CA SER A 26 27.54 21.80 -14.16
C SER A 26 27.75 20.35 -13.68
N GLN A 27 28.01 20.10 -12.39
CA GLN A 27 28.05 18.74 -11.81
C GLN A 27 27.72 18.67 -10.30
N LEU A 28 26.73 19.43 -9.82
CA LEU A 28 26.22 19.32 -8.45
C LEU A 28 24.83 18.69 -8.46
N ASN A 29 24.66 17.58 -7.75
CA ASN A 29 23.36 17.04 -7.37
C ASN A 29 22.46 18.19 -6.88
N GLU A 30 21.46 18.55 -7.68
CA GLU A 30 20.53 19.68 -7.51
C GLU A 30 19.69 19.52 -6.25
N LYS A 31 20.29 19.80 -5.09
CA LYS A 31 19.60 19.74 -3.81
C LYS A 31 18.81 21.03 -3.63
N ALA A 32 17.51 20.89 -3.36
CA ALA A 32 16.67 21.99 -2.91
C ALA A 32 17.34 22.73 -1.72
N VAL A 33 17.25 24.05 -1.72
CA VAL A 33 17.84 24.89 -0.67
C VAL A 33 16.79 25.19 0.38
N SER A 34 17.12 25.04 1.66
CA SER A 34 16.22 25.40 2.77
C SER A 34 16.42 26.87 3.17
N ALA A 35 15.32 27.57 3.48
CA ALA A 35 15.33 28.94 3.93
C ALA A 35 14.24 29.18 4.99
N SER A 36 14.46 30.17 5.86
CA SER A 36 13.42 30.69 6.77
C SER A 36 12.76 31.90 6.14
N LEU A 37 11.43 31.98 6.18
CA LEU A 37 10.70 33.16 5.75
C LEU A 37 10.68 34.20 6.87
N SER A 38 10.85 35.48 6.54
CA SER A 38 10.71 36.57 7.52
C SER A 38 9.25 36.86 7.89
N GLN A 39 8.30 36.52 7.01
CA GLN A 39 6.85 36.65 7.21
C GLN A 39 6.09 35.62 6.37
N ASP A 40 4.84 35.35 6.73
CA ASP A 40 3.95 34.51 5.92
C ASP A 40 3.82 35.12 4.51
N ALA A 41 3.87 34.31 3.45
CA ALA A 41 3.86 34.81 2.07
C ALA A 41 3.24 33.82 1.08
N TYR A 42 2.76 34.33 -0.06
CA TYR A 42 2.19 33.52 -1.12
C TYR A 42 3.26 32.99 -2.09
N TYR A 43 3.22 31.71 -2.38
CA TYR A 43 4.06 31.03 -3.36
C TYR A 43 3.21 30.07 -4.17
N GLN A 44 3.22 30.16 -5.50
CA GLN A 44 2.40 29.31 -6.39
C GLN A 44 0.91 29.29 -5.99
N GLY A 45 0.40 30.42 -5.47
CA GLY A 45 -0.97 30.56 -4.98
C GLY A 45 -1.23 30.01 -3.58
N ALA A 46 -0.30 29.28 -2.96
CA ALA A 46 -0.41 28.80 -1.59
C ALA A 46 0.11 29.83 -0.59
N PHE A 47 -0.65 30.10 0.48
CA PHE A 47 -0.20 30.96 1.57
C PHE A 47 0.64 30.15 2.56
N ILE A 48 1.94 30.39 2.59
CA ILE A 48 2.94 29.61 3.33
C ILE A 48 3.31 30.32 4.62
N SER A 49 3.34 29.57 5.72
CA SER A 49 3.69 30.09 7.02
C SER A 49 5.20 30.27 7.19
N SER A 50 5.62 31.37 7.82
CA SER A 50 6.99 31.59 8.28
C SER A 50 7.38 30.82 9.53
N SER A 51 6.44 30.10 10.16
CA SER A 51 6.68 29.36 11.40
C SER A 51 7.59 28.13 11.24
N LYS A 52 7.88 27.70 10.00
CA LYS A 52 8.77 26.58 9.69
C LYS A 52 9.66 26.93 8.48
N PRO A 53 10.85 26.32 8.37
CA PRO A 53 11.65 26.43 7.15
C PRO A 53 10.89 25.94 5.93
N VAL A 54 11.14 26.59 4.80
CA VAL A 54 10.68 26.19 3.47
C VAL A 54 11.86 25.62 2.68
N THR A 55 11.57 24.95 1.57
CA THR A 55 12.60 24.56 0.61
C THR A 55 12.25 25.08 -0.78
N PHE A 56 13.27 25.47 -1.54
CA PHE A 56 13.16 25.98 -2.90
C PHE A 56 13.99 25.13 -3.87
N TYR A 57 13.48 24.98 -5.08
CA TYR A 57 14.26 24.48 -6.23
C TYR A 57 15.31 25.52 -6.65
N PRO A 58 16.36 25.11 -7.39
CA PRO A 58 17.35 26.04 -7.95
C PRO A 58 16.73 27.14 -8.83
N SER A 59 15.60 26.86 -9.48
CA SER A 59 14.82 27.86 -10.23
C SER A 59 14.15 28.95 -9.37
N GLY A 60 14.21 28.83 -8.04
CA GLY A 60 13.54 29.73 -7.10
C GLY A 60 12.07 29.37 -6.84
N GLN A 61 11.54 28.32 -7.47
CA GLN A 61 10.20 27.83 -7.17
C GLN A 61 10.13 27.15 -5.81
N LEU A 62 8.99 27.24 -5.13
CA LEU A 62 8.77 26.60 -3.85
C LEU A 62 8.70 25.08 -4.04
N ALA A 63 9.59 24.35 -3.38
CA ALA A 63 9.57 22.90 -3.35
C ALA A 63 8.71 22.37 -2.20
N SER A 64 8.78 22.97 -1.00
CA SER A 64 7.90 22.62 0.12
C SER A 64 7.77 23.73 1.17
N GLY A 65 6.67 23.70 1.91
CA GLY A 65 6.40 24.61 3.03
C GLY A 65 5.22 24.17 3.88
N LEU A 66 4.94 24.90 4.97
CA LEU A 66 3.76 24.69 5.82
C LEU A 66 2.63 25.62 5.37
N LEU A 67 1.45 25.06 5.08
CA LEU A 67 0.27 25.86 4.72
C LEU A 67 -0.21 26.69 5.92
N LYS A 68 -0.42 28.00 5.70
CA LYS A 68 -1.01 28.89 6.70
C LYS A 68 -2.55 28.81 6.71
N GLU A 69 -3.16 28.58 5.55
CA GLU A 69 -4.60 28.41 5.35
C GLU A 69 -4.88 27.24 4.39
N ASN A 70 -6.14 26.86 4.22
CA ASN A 70 -6.50 25.81 3.28
C ASN A 70 -6.18 26.25 1.84
N PHE A 71 -5.52 25.39 1.07
CA PHE A 71 -5.10 25.70 -0.29
C PHE A 71 -5.84 24.81 -1.29
N SER A 72 -6.29 25.38 -2.41
CA SER A 72 -6.99 24.62 -3.46
C SER A 72 -6.25 24.68 -4.79
N GLN A 73 -6.02 23.53 -5.42
CA GLN A 73 -5.47 23.44 -6.78
C GLN A 73 -6.05 22.21 -7.49
N ASN A 74 -6.47 22.36 -8.74
CA ASN A 74 -6.94 21.26 -9.60
C ASN A 74 -8.04 20.37 -8.98
N GLY A 75 -8.97 20.99 -8.23
CA GLY A 75 -10.08 20.31 -7.56
C GLY A 75 -9.71 19.63 -6.24
N PHE A 76 -8.45 19.70 -5.81
CA PHE A 76 -8.00 19.25 -4.49
C PHE A 76 -8.03 20.41 -3.50
N GLN A 77 -8.37 20.13 -2.24
CA GLN A 77 -8.30 21.08 -1.14
C GLN A 77 -7.37 20.51 -0.06
N PHE A 78 -6.28 21.22 0.22
CA PHE A 78 -5.23 20.84 1.14
C PHE A 78 -5.38 21.57 2.48
N LYS A 79 -5.11 20.86 3.57
CA LYS A 79 -5.39 21.28 4.94
C LYS A 79 -4.38 22.32 5.42
N GLN A 80 -4.89 23.41 6.00
CA GLN A 80 -4.07 24.37 6.73
C GLN A 80 -3.24 23.70 7.84
N ALA A 81 -2.14 24.32 8.22
CA ALA A 81 -1.21 23.82 9.24
C ALA A 81 -0.65 22.41 8.92
N THR A 82 -0.65 22.00 7.64
CA THR A 82 0.02 20.79 7.17
C THR A 82 1.05 21.12 6.09
N ALA A 83 2.01 20.22 5.90
CA ALA A 83 3.04 20.41 4.88
C ALA A 83 2.44 20.24 3.48
N ILE A 84 2.90 21.06 2.55
CA ILE A 84 2.65 20.93 1.12
C ILE A 84 3.98 20.88 0.38
N SER A 85 4.03 20.10 -0.70
CA SER A 85 5.17 20.07 -1.61
C SER A 85 4.70 20.21 -3.05
N PHE A 86 5.55 20.78 -3.88
CA PHE A 86 5.28 21.02 -5.29
C PHE A 86 6.36 20.36 -6.14
N PHE A 87 6.02 20.10 -7.41
CA PHE A 87 7.00 19.90 -8.46
C PHE A 87 7.50 21.27 -8.95
N GLU A 88 8.64 21.29 -9.64
CA GLU A 88 9.23 22.49 -10.24
C GLU A 88 8.41 23.06 -11.43
N ASN A 89 7.33 22.40 -11.83
CA ASN A 89 6.35 22.97 -12.76
C ASN A 89 5.19 23.70 -12.04
N GLY A 90 5.27 23.84 -10.71
CA GLY A 90 4.26 24.49 -9.88
C GLY A 90 3.05 23.64 -9.50
N GLN A 91 2.95 22.39 -9.95
CA GLN A 91 1.88 21.47 -9.55
C GLN A 91 2.12 20.91 -8.15
N VAL A 92 1.06 20.68 -7.36
CA VAL A 92 1.19 19.96 -6.09
C VAL A 92 1.79 18.57 -6.33
N LYS A 93 2.87 18.29 -5.61
CA LYS A 93 3.49 16.98 -5.50
C LYS A 93 2.87 16.18 -4.36
N ALA A 94 2.64 16.79 -3.20
CA ALA A 94 2.00 16.10 -2.08
C ALA A 94 1.40 17.07 -1.05
N GLY A 95 0.43 16.58 -0.27
CA GLY A 95 -0.16 17.33 0.86
C GLY A 95 -1.21 16.50 1.62
N THR A 96 -1.78 17.08 2.67
CA THR A 96 -2.90 16.47 3.43
C THR A 96 -4.23 17.00 2.94
N LEU A 97 -5.20 16.13 2.64
CA LEU A 97 -6.54 16.54 2.21
C LEU A 97 -7.31 17.21 3.34
N ALA A 98 -7.90 18.38 3.09
CA ALA A 98 -8.72 19.12 4.06
C ALA A 98 -10.14 18.55 4.23
N LYS A 99 -10.62 17.80 3.23
CA LYS A 99 -11.96 17.19 3.18
C LYS A 99 -11.92 15.92 2.35
N GLU A 100 -12.96 15.11 2.47
CA GLU A 100 -13.16 13.96 1.58
C GLU A 100 -13.19 14.44 0.13
N LEU A 101 -12.48 13.74 -0.74
CA LEU A 101 -12.49 13.99 -2.17
C LEU A 101 -13.21 12.85 -2.88
N ASN A 102 -14.17 13.20 -3.72
CA ASN A 102 -14.83 12.29 -4.63
C ASN A 102 -14.30 12.56 -6.04
N LYS A 103 -13.48 11.64 -6.58
CA LYS A 103 -12.88 11.78 -7.92
C LYS A 103 -12.81 10.43 -8.61
N ASN A 104 -13.26 10.36 -9.86
CA ASN A 104 -13.29 9.12 -10.66
C ASN A 104 -13.99 7.96 -9.93
N HIS A 105 -15.12 8.24 -9.27
CA HIS A 105 -15.87 7.27 -8.45
C HIS A 105 -15.12 6.69 -7.23
N LEU A 106 -13.98 7.29 -6.88
CA LEU A 106 -13.20 6.93 -5.69
C LEU A 106 -13.38 7.97 -4.60
N LYS A 107 -13.49 7.49 -3.36
CA LYS A 107 -13.61 8.32 -2.17
C LYS A 107 -12.28 8.33 -1.42
N TYR A 108 -11.60 9.46 -1.46
CA TYR A 108 -10.34 9.67 -0.77
C TYR A 108 -10.59 10.26 0.61
N MET A 109 -9.94 9.67 1.61
CA MET A 109 -10.15 9.98 3.02
C MET A 109 -9.72 11.42 3.36
N GLN A 110 -10.57 12.16 4.07
CA GLN A 110 -10.19 13.43 4.69
C GLN A 110 -9.02 13.25 5.67
N ASP A 111 -8.18 14.28 5.85
CA ASP A 111 -7.06 14.26 6.79
C ASP A 111 -6.01 13.18 6.49
N SER A 112 -6.05 12.62 5.28
CA SER A 112 -5.05 11.68 4.77
C SER A 112 -4.05 12.38 3.84
N TYR A 113 -2.84 11.80 3.77
CA TYR A 113 -1.79 12.28 2.89
C TYR A 113 -2.02 11.78 1.46
N VAL A 114 -1.83 12.65 0.48
CA VAL A 114 -1.88 12.33 -0.95
C VAL A 114 -0.56 12.72 -1.62
N LEU A 115 -0.06 11.85 -2.48
CA LEU A 115 1.13 12.05 -3.31
C LEU A 115 0.70 11.97 -4.78
N PHE A 116 1.28 12.79 -5.63
CA PHE A 116 0.98 12.86 -7.06
C PHE A 116 2.18 12.45 -7.92
N TRP A 117 1.89 12.02 -9.13
CA TRP A 117 2.81 12.03 -10.25
C TRP A 117 2.94 13.44 -10.84
N SER A 118 4.02 13.71 -11.58
CA SER A 118 4.24 15.03 -12.21
C SER A 118 3.25 15.37 -13.34
N ASN A 119 2.44 14.41 -13.76
CA ASN A 119 1.32 14.60 -14.69
C ASN A 119 -0.01 14.94 -13.95
N GLY A 120 0.01 15.06 -12.62
CA GLY A 120 -1.15 15.38 -11.78
C GLY A 120 -2.03 14.17 -11.42
N GLN A 121 -1.69 12.96 -11.86
CA GLN A 121 -2.37 11.74 -11.39
C GLN A 121 -1.99 11.44 -9.94
N ILE A 122 -2.91 10.85 -9.18
CA ILE A 122 -2.64 10.41 -7.80
C ILE A 122 -1.69 9.22 -7.87
N ARG A 123 -0.64 9.24 -7.04
CA ARG A 123 0.34 8.17 -6.88
C ARG A 123 0.11 7.38 -5.59
N ASN A 124 -0.08 8.07 -4.46
CA ASN A 124 -0.44 7.43 -3.19
C ASN A 124 -1.60 8.21 -2.56
N ALA A 125 -2.53 7.50 -1.93
CA ALA A 125 -3.58 8.11 -1.10
C ALA A 125 -4.19 7.08 -0.16
N THR A 126 -5.09 7.51 0.72
CA THR A 126 -5.98 6.62 1.48
C THR A 126 -7.38 6.64 0.87
N LEU A 127 -7.87 5.48 0.46
CA LEU A 127 -9.26 5.29 0.01
C LEU A 127 -10.13 4.81 1.16
N LEU A 128 -11.37 5.27 1.19
CA LEU A 128 -12.38 4.77 2.12
C LEU A 128 -12.86 3.37 1.74
N ALA A 129 -13.30 2.61 2.73
CA ALA A 129 -13.97 1.33 2.53
C ALA A 129 -15.10 1.42 1.50
N ASN A 130 -15.35 0.31 0.82
CA ASN A 130 -16.27 0.14 -0.31
C ASN A 130 -15.90 0.89 -1.59
N SER A 131 -14.75 1.58 -1.63
CA SER A 131 -14.20 2.12 -2.89
C SER A 131 -13.87 0.99 -3.86
N ARG A 132 -13.94 1.31 -5.17
CA ARG A 132 -13.68 0.37 -6.26
C ARG A 132 -12.58 0.87 -7.19
N PRO A 133 -11.31 0.83 -6.75
CA PRO A 133 -10.20 1.28 -7.58
C PRO A 133 -10.05 0.40 -8.84
N GLY A 134 -9.96 1.06 -10.00
CA GLY A 134 -9.77 0.41 -11.29
C GLY A 134 -11.03 -0.20 -11.92
N ASN A 135 -10.80 -1.14 -12.82
CA ASN A 135 -11.75 -1.72 -13.77
C ASN A 135 -12.25 -3.13 -13.38
N HIS A 136 -11.94 -3.62 -12.17
CA HIS A 136 -12.06 -5.05 -11.86
C HIS A 136 -12.58 -5.34 -10.47
N ASN A 137 -13.92 -5.27 -10.28
CA ASN A 137 -14.74 -5.92 -9.23
C ASN A 137 -14.22 -5.92 -7.77
N LEU A 138 -13.14 -5.21 -7.48
CA LEU A 138 -12.48 -5.17 -6.20
C LEU A 138 -13.18 -4.09 -5.40
N VAL A 139 -13.92 -4.54 -4.39
CA VAL A 139 -14.49 -3.66 -3.37
C VAL A 139 -13.53 -3.67 -2.20
N LEU A 140 -12.97 -2.51 -1.85
CA LEU A 140 -12.07 -2.41 -0.70
C LEU A 140 -12.87 -2.69 0.58
N PRO A 141 -12.52 -3.73 1.36
CA PRO A 141 -13.33 -4.14 2.51
C PRO A 141 -13.18 -3.21 3.71
N VAL A 142 -12.09 -2.45 3.76
CA VAL A 142 -11.75 -1.47 4.80
C VAL A 142 -11.08 -0.26 4.15
N ASP A 143 -10.79 0.77 4.94
CA ASP A 143 -9.96 1.88 4.47
C ASP A 143 -8.55 1.38 4.14
N MET A 144 -8.04 1.74 2.96
CA MET A 144 -6.77 1.24 2.45
C MET A 144 -5.87 2.40 2.03
N GLU A 145 -4.59 2.32 2.39
CA GLU A 145 -3.54 3.03 1.66
C GLU A 145 -3.36 2.35 0.32
N VAL A 146 -3.39 3.15 -0.74
CA VAL A 146 -3.30 2.67 -2.12
C VAL A 146 -2.17 3.35 -2.85
N GLN A 147 -1.59 2.63 -3.81
CA GLN A 147 -0.66 3.18 -4.79
C GLN A 147 -1.23 3.00 -6.19
N PHE A 148 -1.05 4.00 -7.02
CA PHE A 148 -1.42 3.97 -8.43
C PHE A 148 -0.18 4.20 -9.32
N ASN A 149 -0.18 3.59 -10.49
CA ASN A 149 0.81 3.89 -11.53
C ASN A 149 0.52 5.26 -12.18
N ALA A 150 1.40 5.70 -13.09
CA ALA A 150 1.29 7.00 -13.75
C ALA A 150 0.04 7.15 -14.64
N ASP A 151 -0.58 6.03 -15.03
CA ASP A 151 -1.82 5.96 -15.80
C ASP A 151 -3.07 5.97 -14.91
N GLY A 152 -2.90 6.01 -13.58
CA GLY A 152 -3.99 6.04 -12.61
C GLY A 152 -4.60 4.67 -12.30
N GLN A 153 -3.96 3.58 -12.73
CA GLN A 153 -4.37 2.21 -12.38
C GLN A 153 -3.82 1.84 -11.00
N LEU A 154 -4.62 1.13 -10.20
CA LEU A 154 -4.20 0.66 -8.88
C LEU A 154 -3.02 -0.31 -9.05
N SER A 155 -1.89 -0.06 -8.40
CA SER A 155 -0.72 -0.94 -8.42
C SER A 155 -0.61 -1.77 -7.14
N SER A 156 -0.96 -1.19 -6.00
CA SER A 156 -0.96 -1.91 -4.72
C SER A 156 -1.89 -1.27 -3.70
N ALA A 157 -2.24 -2.03 -2.68
CA ALA A 157 -2.98 -1.51 -1.54
C ALA A 157 -2.78 -2.34 -0.27
N SER A 158 -2.90 -1.66 0.86
CA SER A 158 -2.75 -2.21 2.21
C SER A 158 -3.68 -1.48 3.18
N PRO A 159 -4.16 -2.14 4.24
CA PRO A 159 -5.02 -1.51 5.24
C PRO A 159 -4.38 -0.27 5.85
N PHE A 160 -5.14 0.83 5.92
CA PHE A 160 -4.68 2.07 6.54
C PHE A 160 -4.47 1.93 8.06
N LYS A 161 -5.23 1.03 8.68
CA LYS A 161 -5.09 0.69 10.10
C LYS A 161 -4.71 -0.77 10.25
N ASN A 162 -4.02 -1.09 11.34
CA ASN A 162 -3.68 -2.47 11.67
C ASN A 162 -4.92 -3.24 12.21
N ILE A 163 -5.91 -3.45 11.34
CA ILE A 163 -7.15 -4.18 11.63
C ILE A 163 -7.22 -5.46 10.80
N ASN A 164 -7.92 -6.46 11.32
CA ASN A 164 -8.23 -7.64 10.52
C ASN A 164 -9.32 -7.29 9.49
N TYR A 165 -9.25 -7.90 8.32
CA TYR A 165 -10.21 -7.66 7.24
C TYR A 165 -10.41 -8.91 6.40
N SER A 166 -11.61 -9.06 5.85
CA SER A 166 -11.92 -10.14 4.92
C SER A 166 -11.64 -9.69 3.50
N LEU A 167 -10.81 -10.45 2.77
CA LEU A 167 -10.59 -10.24 1.34
C LEU A 167 -10.63 -11.60 0.65
N PHE A 168 -11.46 -11.70 -0.40
CA PHE A 168 -11.84 -12.98 -0.98
C PHE A 168 -12.39 -13.91 0.11
N ASN A 169 -11.79 -15.08 0.27
CA ASN A 169 -12.15 -16.06 1.28
C ASN A 169 -11.19 -16.05 2.49
N TYR A 170 -10.35 -15.02 2.65
CA TYR A 170 -9.34 -14.95 3.70
C TYR A 170 -9.65 -13.88 4.74
N LEU A 171 -9.55 -14.24 6.03
CA LEU A 171 -9.43 -13.26 7.11
C LEU A 171 -7.95 -12.90 7.29
N LEU A 172 -7.59 -11.68 6.89
CA LEU A 172 -6.24 -11.16 6.83
C LEU A 172 -5.96 -10.17 7.96
N LYS A 173 -4.70 -10.06 8.38
CA LYS A 173 -4.23 -8.99 9.29
C LYS A 173 -3.88 -7.73 8.52
N GLY A 174 -3.89 -6.59 9.23
CA GLY A 174 -3.63 -5.24 8.71
C GLY A 174 -2.32 -5.04 7.96
N GLN A 175 -1.33 -5.92 8.14
CA GLN A 175 -0.05 -5.87 7.44
C GLN A 175 -0.07 -6.54 6.05
N SER A 176 -1.25 -7.02 5.62
CA SER A 176 -1.40 -7.70 4.35
C SER A 176 -1.42 -6.71 3.19
N GLN A 177 -0.87 -7.11 2.05
CA GLN A 177 -0.71 -6.29 0.85
C GLN A 177 -1.13 -7.05 -0.39
N PHE A 178 -1.85 -6.38 -1.29
CA PHE A 178 -2.14 -6.90 -2.61
C PHE A 178 -1.60 -5.98 -3.70
N VAL A 179 -1.33 -6.55 -4.85
CA VAL A 179 -0.76 -5.89 -6.03
C VAL A 179 -1.62 -6.20 -7.24
N TYR A 180 -1.69 -5.27 -8.18
CA TYR A 180 -2.28 -5.50 -9.49
C TYR A 180 -1.19 -5.88 -10.47
N ASP A 181 -1.37 -6.95 -11.21
CA ASP A 181 -0.51 -7.29 -12.34
C ASP A 181 -1.21 -6.91 -13.65
N ASN A 182 -0.58 -5.99 -14.38
CA ASN A 182 -1.08 -5.53 -15.67
C ASN A 182 -1.06 -6.64 -16.73
N ALA A 183 -0.12 -7.59 -16.64
CA ALA A 183 0.02 -8.63 -17.66
C ALA A 183 -1.12 -9.64 -17.63
N SER A 184 -1.48 -10.12 -16.44
CA SER A 184 -2.61 -11.03 -16.23
C SER A 184 -3.95 -10.31 -15.99
N ASN A 185 -3.93 -8.99 -15.79
CA ASN A 185 -5.10 -8.16 -15.53
C ASN A 185 -5.88 -8.67 -14.28
N GLN A 186 -5.13 -8.99 -13.22
CA GLN A 186 -5.62 -9.59 -11.99
C GLN A 186 -4.97 -8.97 -10.75
N TYR A 187 -5.68 -9.04 -9.61
CA TYR A 187 -5.14 -8.70 -8.31
C TYR A 187 -4.58 -9.94 -7.61
N PHE A 188 -3.39 -9.81 -7.05
CA PHE A 188 -2.69 -10.86 -6.33
C PHE A 188 -2.43 -10.43 -4.90
N LEU A 189 -2.59 -11.36 -3.96
CA LEU A 189 -2.17 -11.13 -2.59
C LEU A 189 -0.65 -11.30 -2.50
N TYR A 190 0.09 -10.21 -2.59
CA TYR A 190 1.56 -10.19 -2.55
C TYR A 190 2.10 -10.63 -1.18
N LYS A 191 1.46 -10.18 -0.11
CA LYS A 191 1.80 -10.56 1.27
C LYS A 191 0.53 -10.67 2.08
N GLY A 192 -0.01 -11.87 2.23
CA GLY A 192 -1.09 -12.15 3.17
C GLY A 192 -0.53 -12.55 4.52
N ILE A 193 -1.13 -12.08 5.61
CA ILE A 193 -0.90 -12.64 6.95
C ILE A 193 -2.25 -13.09 7.48
N LEU A 194 -2.39 -14.40 7.74
CA LEU A 194 -3.65 -14.95 8.22
C LEU A 194 -3.97 -14.48 9.65
N ALA A 195 -5.17 -13.97 9.84
CA ALA A 195 -5.67 -13.60 11.16
C ALA A 195 -6.18 -14.81 11.95
N GLU A 196 -6.43 -15.93 11.29
CA GLU A 196 -6.93 -17.20 11.83
C GLU A 196 -6.25 -18.41 11.15
N ALA A 197 -6.36 -19.59 11.76
CA ALA A 197 -5.84 -20.81 11.14
C ALA A 197 -6.73 -21.24 9.97
N ARG A 198 -6.14 -21.79 8.91
CA ARG A 198 -6.87 -22.22 7.71
C ARG A 198 -6.28 -23.48 7.09
N ILE A 199 -7.14 -24.36 6.58
CA ILE A 199 -6.72 -25.47 5.72
C ILE A 199 -6.31 -24.90 4.37
N ILE A 200 -5.05 -25.11 3.98
CA ILE A 200 -4.47 -24.56 2.75
C ILE A 200 -4.17 -25.63 1.69
N ALA A 201 -4.14 -26.90 2.09
CA ALA A 201 -3.88 -28.02 1.20
C ALA A 201 -4.40 -29.33 1.80
N SER A 202 -4.51 -30.37 0.97
CA SER A 202 -4.63 -31.75 1.44
C SER A 202 -3.81 -32.71 0.59
N ILE A 203 -3.10 -33.65 1.20
CA ILE A 203 -2.40 -34.72 0.48
C ILE A 203 -3.24 -35.99 0.57
N ILE A 204 -3.58 -36.58 -0.59
CA ILE A 204 -4.16 -37.93 -0.64
C ILE A 204 -3.01 -38.92 -0.53
N THR A 205 -3.06 -39.79 0.48
CA THR A 205 -2.08 -40.87 0.70
C THR A 205 -2.46 -42.13 -0.07
N GLU A 206 -1.54 -43.09 -0.21
CA GLU A 206 -1.77 -44.39 -0.89
C GLU A 206 -2.95 -45.18 -0.30
N ASN A 207 -3.32 -44.92 0.95
CA ASN A 207 -4.48 -45.52 1.62
C ASN A 207 -5.76 -44.67 1.53
N GLU A 208 -5.84 -43.75 0.57
CA GLU A 208 -6.95 -42.81 0.35
C GLU A 208 -7.27 -41.88 1.54
N LYS A 209 -6.42 -41.83 2.56
CA LYS A 209 -6.57 -40.85 3.65
C LYS A 209 -6.10 -39.49 3.18
N ALA A 210 -6.95 -38.49 3.31
CA ALA A 210 -6.63 -37.10 3.03
C ALA A 210 -6.04 -36.43 4.28
N LEU A 211 -4.78 -36.03 4.18
CA LEU A 211 -4.07 -35.30 5.22
C LEU A 211 -4.24 -33.79 4.99
N ALA A 212 -4.93 -33.10 5.89
CA ALA A 212 -5.08 -31.65 5.81
C ALA A 212 -3.77 -30.94 6.19
N ILE A 213 -3.39 -29.94 5.42
CA ILE A 213 -2.32 -29.00 5.77
C ILE A 213 -2.97 -27.72 6.26
N ILE A 214 -2.72 -27.38 7.52
CA ILE A 214 -3.26 -26.18 8.16
C ILE A 214 -2.16 -25.14 8.27
N ALA A 215 -2.38 -23.97 7.68
CA ALA A 215 -1.63 -22.77 8.00
C ALA A 215 -2.14 -22.22 9.34
N PRO A 216 -1.30 -22.14 10.39
CA PRO A 216 -1.71 -21.52 11.64
C PRO A 216 -1.93 -20.02 11.46
N ARG A 217 -2.57 -19.40 12.47
CA ARG A 217 -2.63 -17.95 12.60
C ARG A 217 -1.22 -17.35 12.49
N ASN A 218 -1.11 -16.15 11.91
CA ASN A 218 0.15 -15.45 11.64
C ASN A 218 1.01 -16.06 10.54
N SER A 219 0.57 -17.13 9.87
CA SER A 219 1.26 -17.59 8.67
C SER A 219 1.22 -16.51 7.61
N SER A 220 2.37 -16.24 7.00
CA SER A 220 2.44 -15.39 5.83
C SER A 220 2.28 -16.23 4.57
N PHE A 221 1.69 -15.66 3.53
CA PHE A 221 1.58 -16.34 2.26
C PHE A 221 1.59 -15.32 1.12
N SER A 222 2.02 -15.76 -0.05
CA SER A 222 1.99 -14.97 -1.25
C SER A 222 1.31 -15.78 -2.34
N LEU A 223 0.30 -15.18 -2.94
CA LEU A 223 -0.37 -15.69 -4.13
C LEU A 223 0.23 -15.02 -5.36
N TYR A 224 1.55 -14.77 -5.40
CA TYR A 224 2.18 -14.02 -6.49
C TYR A 224 3.30 -14.84 -7.14
N GLN A 225 3.19 -15.05 -8.45
CA GLN A 225 4.32 -15.44 -9.28
C GLN A 225 4.75 -14.24 -10.13
N PRO A 226 5.97 -13.70 -9.93
CA PRO A 226 6.51 -12.77 -10.90
C PRO A 226 6.70 -13.50 -12.23
N SER A 227 6.15 -12.92 -13.30
CA SER A 227 6.26 -13.38 -14.68
C SER A 227 7.71 -13.46 -15.20
N SER A 228 8.70 -13.03 -14.42
CA SER A 228 10.13 -13.05 -14.75
C SER A 228 10.89 -14.28 -14.25
N VAL A 229 10.30 -15.18 -13.46
CA VAL A 229 10.97 -16.43 -13.05
C VAL A 229 10.71 -17.50 -14.12
N TYR A 230 11.61 -17.53 -15.10
CA TYR A 230 11.73 -18.54 -16.17
C TYR A 230 11.98 -19.94 -15.59
N ILE A 231 10.93 -20.59 -15.10
CA ILE A 231 10.88 -22.04 -14.99
C ILE A 231 9.66 -22.41 -15.81
N GLY A 232 9.84 -23.19 -16.89
CA GLY A 232 8.87 -23.45 -17.97
C GLY A 232 7.53 -24.12 -17.61
N ALA A 233 6.86 -23.68 -16.54
CA ALA A 233 5.53 -24.10 -16.13
C ALA A 233 4.61 -22.86 -16.01
N GLN A 234 3.72 -22.69 -16.99
CA GLN A 234 2.75 -21.58 -17.09
C GLN A 234 1.56 -21.67 -16.11
N GLN A 235 1.74 -22.13 -14.88
CA GLN A 235 0.61 -22.35 -13.97
C GLN A 235 0.87 -21.68 -12.62
N PRO A 236 -0.08 -20.91 -12.07
CA PRO A 236 0.08 -20.26 -10.77
C PRO A 236 0.25 -21.31 -9.66
N TYR A 237 1.09 -21.00 -8.68
CA TYR A 237 1.25 -21.79 -7.46
C TYR A 237 0.95 -20.90 -6.26
N ASP A 238 0.25 -21.42 -5.26
CA ASP A 238 0.10 -20.74 -3.98
C ASP A 238 1.34 -21.02 -3.13
N SER A 239 1.97 -19.99 -2.60
CA SER A 239 3.18 -20.11 -1.77
C SER A 239 2.90 -19.68 -0.33
N TYR A 240 3.13 -20.60 0.62
CA TYR A 240 2.91 -20.34 2.05
C TYR A 240 4.22 -20.35 2.82
N PHE A 241 4.41 -19.34 3.67
CA PHE A 241 5.51 -19.21 4.62
C PHE A 241 4.98 -19.38 6.05
N MET A 242 5.35 -20.50 6.65
CA MET A 242 4.90 -20.87 7.99
C MET A 242 5.77 -20.15 9.04
N GLY A 243 5.17 -19.26 9.84
CA GLY A 243 5.85 -18.48 10.88
C GLY A 243 6.32 -19.33 12.08
N ASP A 244 5.62 -20.44 12.33
CA ASP A 244 5.99 -21.44 13.33
C ASP A 244 6.57 -22.70 12.67
N SER A 245 7.05 -23.64 13.48
CA SER A 245 7.57 -24.91 12.97
C SER A 245 6.46 -25.71 12.27
N PHE A 246 6.59 -25.92 10.95
CA PHE A 246 5.66 -26.75 10.20
C PHE A 246 5.82 -28.21 10.62
N ARG A 247 4.75 -28.85 11.10
CA ARG A 247 4.74 -30.28 11.41
C ARG A 247 3.73 -30.99 10.52
N LEU A 248 4.16 -32.09 9.90
CA LEU A 248 3.30 -32.96 9.08
C LEU A 248 3.59 -34.42 9.47
N ASN A 249 2.57 -35.15 9.93
CA ASN A 249 2.69 -36.53 10.43
C ASN A 249 3.73 -36.70 11.54
N GLY A 250 3.75 -35.81 12.54
CA GLY A 250 4.71 -35.83 13.65
C GLY A 250 6.14 -35.41 13.28
N ARG A 251 6.45 -35.28 11.98
CA ARG A 251 7.75 -34.80 11.49
C ARG A 251 7.76 -33.28 11.48
N ASN A 252 8.78 -32.69 12.08
CA ASN A 252 9.02 -31.25 12.07
C ASN A 252 9.87 -30.87 10.84
N TYR A 253 9.32 -30.02 9.98
CA TYR A 253 9.94 -29.48 8.77
C TYR A 253 10.61 -28.12 9.01
N GLY A 254 10.59 -27.63 10.26
CA GLY A 254 11.25 -26.41 10.68
C GLY A 254 10.40 -25.15 10.47
N ARG A 255 10.97 -24.01 10.87
CA ARG A 255 10.40 -22.67 10.62
C ARG A 255 10.68 -22.27 9.17
N ASN A 256 9.82 -21.44 8.58
CA ASN A 256 9.97 -20.94 7.20
C ASN A 256 9.93 -22.02 6.10
N SER A 257 9.20 -23.11 6.31
CA SER A 257 8.92 -24.05 5.21
C SER A 257 8.10 -23.33 4.14
N LEU A 258 8.60 -23.33 2.90
CA LEU A 258 7.87 -22.87 1.72
C LEU A 258 7.05 -24.04 1.17
N LEU A 259 5.72 -23.92 1.25
CA LEU A 259 4.82 -24.91 0.68
C LEU A 259 4.24 -24.37 -0.62
N TYR A 260 4.47 -25.10 -1.72
CA TYR A 260 3.78 -24.88 -2.98
C TYR A 260 2.54 -25.76 -3.04
N VAL A 261 1.35 -25.16 -3.07
CA VAL A 261 0.10 -25.89 -3.25
C VAL A 261 -0.35 -25.71 -4.69
N ARG A 262 -0.54 -26.83 -5.40
CA ARG A 262 -1.06 -26.84 -6.78
C ARG A 262 -2.43 -27.51 -6.80
N HIS A 263 -3.47 -26.75 -7.10
CA HIS A 263 -4.85 -27.20 -7.40
C HIS A 263 -5.28 -28.53 -6.75
N MET A 264 -5.24 -28.63 -5.42
CA MET A 264 -5.74 -29.81 -4.72
C MET A 264 -7.20 -29.57 -4.35
N LEU A 265 -8.12 -30.25 -5.07
CA LEU A 265 -9.54 -30.18 -4.79
C LEU A 265 -9.87 -31.11 -3.62
N LEU A 266 -10.24 -30.51 -2.49
CA LEU A 266 -10.45 -31.23 -1.25
C LEU A 266 -11.93 -31.58 -1.12
N LYS A 267 -12.25 -32.88 -1.02
CA LYS A 267 -13.62 -33.36 -0.78
C LYS A 267 -13.86 -33.84 0.65
N LYS A 268 -12.84 -34.43 1.31
CA LYS A 268 -12.88 -34.94 2.68
C LYS A 268 -11.53 -34.79 3.39
N ILE A 269 -11.51 -34.65 4.71
CA ILE A 269 -10.32 -34.74 5.59
C ILE A 269 -10.56 -35.70 6.74
N GLN A 270 -9.49 -36.25 7.32
CA GLN A 270 -9.52 -36.94 8.61
C GLN A 270 -8.40 -36.40 9.51
N PRO A 271 -8.70 -35.55 10.51
CA PRO A 271 -7.69 -35.00 11.42
C PRO A 271 -6.93 -36.07 12.20
N GLY A 272 -5.62 -35.91 12.37
CA GLY A 272 -4.82 -36.74 13.28
C GLY A 272 -4.81 -36.25 14.73
N GLU A 273 -5.24 -35.02 14.96
CA GLU A 273 -5.36 -34.37 16.27
C GLU A 273 -6.60 -33.47 16.29
N ASP A 274 -7.02 -33.00 17.46
CA ASP A 274 -8.14 -32.06 17.59
C ASP A 274 -7.76 -30.71 16.96
N ILE A 275 -8.58 -30.23 16.02
CA ILE A 275 -8.37 -28.95 15.33
C ILE A 275 -9.51 -28.01 15.69
N SER A 276 -9.18 -26.83 16.22
CA SER A 276 -10.14 -25.73 16.33
C SER A 276 -10.10 -24.86 15.08
N LEU A 277 -11.19 -24.87 14.32
CA LEU A 277 -11.45 -23.94 13.22
C LEU A 277 -12.51 -22.90 13.66
N PRO A 278 -12.60 -21.74 12.98
CA PRO A 278 -13.68 -20.79 13.24
C PRO A 278 -15.05 -21.45 13.15
N GLY A 279 -15.79 -21.51 14.26
CA GLY A 279 -17.13 -22.07 14.32
C GLY A 279 -17.22 -23.61 14.30
N LYS A 280 -16.10 -24.35 14.26
CA LYS A 280 -16.13 -25.83 14.28
C LYS A 280 -14.90 -26.41 14.97
N GLN A 281 -15.13 -27.30 15.94
CA GLN A 281 -14.08 -28.23 16.38
C GLN A 281 -14.15 -29.48 15.53
N LEU A 282 -13.01 -29.92 15.01
CA LEU A 282 -12.85 -31.22 14.38
C LEU A 282 -12.10 -32.11 15.37
N LYS A 283 -12.66 -33.26 15.73
CA LYS A 283 -11.95 -34.21 16.60
C LYS A 283 -10.97 -35.04 15.80
N ALA A 284 -9.91 -35.48 16.48
CA ALA A 284 -9.00 -36.46 15.94
C ALA A 284 -9.80 -37.70 15.47
N GLY A 285 -9.63 -38.08 14.20
CA GLY A 285 -10.30 -39.22 13.59
C GLY A 285 -11.62 -38.93 12.86
N ASP A 286 -12.20 -37.73 12.98
CA ASP A 286 -13.46 -37.38 12.28
C ASP A 286 -13.27 -37.31 10.76
N ILE A 287 -14.15 -37.92 9.96
CA ILE A 287 -14.16 -37.69 8.52
C ILE A 287 -15.06 -36.49 8.21
N VAL A 288 -14.47 -35.42 7.72
CA VAL A 288 -15.16 -34.14 7.49
C VAL A 288 -15.14 -33.84 6.00
N SER A 289 -16.32 -33.75 5.38
CA SER A 289 -16.41 -33.29 3.99
C SER A 289 -16.19 -31.79 3.93
N LEU A 290 -15.45 -31.29 2.93
CA LEU A 290 -15.28 -29.85 2.74
C LEU A 290 -15.91 -29.38 1.44
N ASP A 291 -16.29 -28.11 1.42
CA ASP A 291 -16.65 -27.41 0.19
C ASP A 291 -15.39 -27.12 -0.67
N PRO A 292 -15.54 -26.66 -1.93
CA PRO A 292 -14.40 -26.29 -2.78
C PRO A 292 -13.51 -25.16 -2.23
N HIS A 293 -13.90 -24.50 -1.14
CA HIS A 293 -13.17 -23.43 -0.48
C HIS A 293 -12.48 -23.88 0.82
N GLY A 294 -12.56 -25.18 1.14
CA GLY A 294 -11.94 -25.79 2.32
C GLY A 294 -12.74 -25.62 3.61
N ASN A 295 -14.01 -25.21 3.54
CA ASN A 295 -14.86 -25.10 4.72
C ASN A 295 -15.53 -26.44 5.02
N PRO A 296 -15.63 -26.85 6.30
CA PRO A 296 -16.38 -28.04 6.68
C PRO A 296 -17.86 -27.94 6.27
N LEU A 297 -18.34 -28.91 5.51
CA LEU A 297 -19.76 -29.12 5.29
C LEU A 297 -20.43 -29.59 6.61
N PRO A 298 -21.72 -29.30 6.81
CA PRO A 298 -22.48 -29.78 7.96
C PRO A 298 -22.43 -31.31 8.08
#